data_AF-A0A920P6W4-F1
#
_entry.id   AF-A0A920P6W4-F1
#
_cell.length_a   1.000
_cell.length_b   1.000
_cell.length_c   1.000
_cell.angle_alpha   90.00
_cell.angle_beta   90.00
_cell.angle_gamma   90.00
#
_symmetry.space_group_name_H-M   'P 1'
#
loop_
_entity.id
_entity.type
_entity.pdbx_description
1 polymer ?
#
loop_
_entity_poly.entity_id
_entity_poly.type
_entity_poly.pdbx_seq_one_letter_code
_entity_poly.pdbx_strand_id
1 'polypeptide(L)'
;MGQAYGTAKAGLERFTWGLAAELGEYNIAVNILKPLRPVVTEGFQAQRPDADVSTWVTPQDMVKAAVHLANQDAKGLTGATVTAEEIVKRLSL
;
A
#
# COMPACT_ATOMS: atom_id res chain seq x y z
N MET A 1 -9.93 -20.83 3.00
CA MET A 1 -10.12 -19.43 3.43
C MET A 1 -9.10 -18.46 2.82
N GLY A 2 -7.82 -18.82 2.65
CA GLY A 2 -6.82 -17.91 2.04
C GLY A 2 -6.98 -17.67 0.52
N GLN A 3 -7.56 -18.61 -0.22
CA GLN A 3 -7.61 -18.54 -1.68
C GLN A 3 -8.50 -17.42 -2.22
N ALA A 4 -9.73 -17.26 -1.72
CA ALA A 4 -10.61 -16.18 -2.16
C ALA A 4 -10.07 -14.79 -1.79
N TYR A 5 -9.52 -14.64 -0.58
CA TYR A 5 -8.87 -13.40 -0.14
C TYR A 5 -7.65 -13.06 -1.01
N GLY A 6 -6.78 -14.05 -1.26
CA GLY A 6 -5.59 -13.89 -2.11
C GLY A 6 -5.96 -13.50 -3.53
N THR A 7 -6.91 -14.20 -4.16
CA THR A 7 -7.42 -13.86 -5.49
C THR A 7 -8.00 -12.45 -5.53
N ALA A 8 -8.80 -12.06 -4.54
CA ALA A 8 -9.36 -10.72 -4.48
C ALA A 8 -8.26 -9.64 -4.36
N LYS A 9 -7.25 -9.85 -3.49
CA LYS A 9 -6.13 -8.92 -3.33
C LYS A 9 -5.22 -8.85 -4.56
N ALA A 10 -4.98 -9.97 -5.24
CA ALA A 10 -4.26 -9.99 -6.52
C ALA A 10 -5.06 -9.29 -7.63
N GLY A 11 -6.39 -9.45 -7.63
CA GLY A 11 -7.29 -8.76 -8.56
C GLY A 11 -7.21 -7.24 -8.45
N LEU A 12 -7.02 -6.70 -7.24
CA LEU A 12 -6.79 -5.26 -7.04
C LEU A 12 -5.59 -4.76 -7.84
N GLU A 13 -4.49 -5.52 -7.91
CA GLU A 13 -3.29 -5.10 -8.64
C GLU A 13 -3.58 -4.85 -10.12
N ARG A 14 -4.34 -5.76 -10.76
CA ARG A 14 -4.72 -5.58 -12.17
C ARG A 14 -5.78 -4.48 -12.35
N PHE A 15 -6.72 -4.38 -11.41
CA PHE A 15 -7.75 -3.34 -11.42
C PHE A 15 -7.14 -1.93 -11.35
N THR A 16 -6.20 -1.71 -10.43
CA THR A 16 -5.48 -0.44 -10.30
C THR A 16 -4.72 -0.07 -11.56
N TRP A 17 -4.07 -1.03 -12.24
CA TRP A 17 -3.39 -0.76 -13.50
C TRP A 17 -4.36 -0.28 -14.60
N GLY A 18 -5.54 -0.92 -14.71
CA GLY A 18 -6.57 -0.52 -15.66
C GLY A 18 -7.08 0.91 -15.38
N LEU A 19 -7.43 1.18 -14.13
CA LEU A 19 -7.88 2.51 -13.72
C LEU A 19 -6.82 3.59 -13.92
N ALA A 20 -5.55 3.30 -13.67
CA ALA A 20 -4.47 4.27 -13.91
C ALA A 20 -4.36 4.65 -15.38
N ALA A 21 -4.56 3.68 -16.30
CA ALA A 21 -4.54 3.92 -17.73
C ALA A 21 -5.77 4.74 -18.20
N GLU A 22 -6.95 4.43 -17.66
CA GLU A 22 -8.20 5.11 -18.02
C GLU A 22 -8.28 6.54 -17.44
N LEU A 23 -7.85 6.74 -16.19
CA LEU A 23 -8.02 8.01 -15.49
C LEU A 23 -6.85 8.99 -15.70
N GLY A 24 -5.79 8.55 -16.37
CA GLY A 24 -4.63 9.38 -16.67
C GLY A 24 -4.96 10.63 -17.49
N GLU A 25 -5.95 10.54 -18.40
CA GLU A 25 -6.41 11.70 -19.19
C GLU A 25 -7.01 12.82 -18.32
N TYR A 26 -7.51 12.48 -17.13
CA TYR A 26 -8.04 13.41 -16.14
C TYR A 26 -7.00 13.86 -15.10
N ASN A 27 -5.72 13.55 -15.32
CA ASN A 27 -4.60 13.81 -14.42
C ASN A 27 -4.72 13.14 -13.03
N ILE A 28 -5.39 11.99 -12.95
CA ILE A 28 -5.59 11.24 -11.70
C ILE A 28 -4.54 10.13 -11.57
N ALA A 29 -3.81 10.11 -10.45
CA ALA A 29 -2.95 8.99 -10.09
C ALA A 29 -3.75 7.88 -9.37
N VAL A 30 -3.53 6.63 -9.74
CA VAL A 30 -4.14 5.47 -9.07
C VAL A 30 -3.05 4.47 -8.72
N ASN A 31 -2.87 4.17 -7.43
CA ASN A 31 -1.82 3.27 -6.93
C ASN A 31 -2.35 2.34 -5.83
N ILE A 32 -1.62 1.26 -5.58
CA ILE A 32 -1.80 0.41 -4.42
C ILE A 32 -0.68 0.65 -3.43
N LEU A 33 -1.05 0.89 -2.18
CA LEU A 33 -0.16 0.82 -1.03
C LEU A 33 -0.43 -0.46 -0.27
N LYS A 34 0.59 -1.28 -0.05
CA LYS A 34 0.53 -2.44 0.83
C LYS A 34 1.70 -2.43 1.82
N PRO A 35 1.57 -3.04 3.00
CA PRO A 35 2.72 -3.24 3.86
C PRO A 35 3.47 -4.51 3.42
N LEU A 36 4.81 -4.56 3.55
CA LEU A 36 5.56 -5.80 3.27
C LEU A 36 5.37 -6.84 4.38
N ARG A 37 5.20 -6.38 5.62
CA ARG A 37 4.90 -7.18 6.82
C ARG A 37 3.59 -6.73 7.45
N PRO A 38 3.01 -7.47 8.42
CA PRO A 38 1.83 -6.98 9.14
C PRO A 38 2.07 -5.58 9.73
N VAL A 39 1.01 -4.79 9.80
CA VAL A 39 1.06 -3.45 10.44
C VAL A 39 0.67 -3.60 11.90
N VAL A 40 1.43 -2.96 12.78
CA VAL A 40 1.16 -2.95 14.23
C VAL A 40 -0.07 -2.09 14.52
N THR A 41 -1.26 -2.68 14.35
CA THR A 41 -2.55 -2.05 14.67
C THR A 41 -3.13 -2.67 15.94
N GLU A 42 -3.96 -1.92 16.66
CA GLU A 42 -4.64 -2.39 17.87
C GLU A 42 -5.44 -3.68 17.61
N GLY A 43 -6.15 -3.74 16.47
CA GLY A 43 -6.92 -4.91 16.07
C GLY A 43 -6.06 -6.13 15.78
N PHE A 44 -4.83 -5.95 15.28
CA PHE A 44 -3.90 -7.06 15.11
C PHE A 44 -3.33 -7.51 16.47
N GLN A 45 -2.90 -6.57 17.31
CA GLN A 45 -2.37 -6.87 18.65
C GLN A 45 -3.39 -7.61 19.51
N ALA A 46 -4.67 -7.23 19.45
CA ALA A 46 -5.74 -7.93 20.14
C ALA A 46 -5.91 -9.40 19.67
N GLN A 47 -5.65 -9.69 18.38
CA GLN A 47 -5.70 -11.05 17.83
C GLN A 47 -4.43 -11.86 18.12
N ARG A 48 -3.29 -11.20 18.31
CA ARG A 48 -1.96 -11.81 18.45
C ARG A 48 -1.13 -11.04 19.49
N PRO A 49 -1.51 -11.12 20.78
CA PRO A 49 -0.86 -10.36 21.84
C PRO A 49 0.62 -10.75 22.05
N ASP A 50 0.99 -12.00 21.76
CA ASP A 50 2.34 -12.52 21.95
C ASP A 50 3.23 -12.41 20.71
N ALA A 51 2.81 -11.68 19.68
CA ALA A 51 3.60 -11.55 18.46
C ALA A 51 4.85 -10.66 18.68
N ASP A 52 6.01 -11.13 18.22
CA ASP A 52 7.19 -10.28 18.07
C ASP A 52 6.99 -9.34 16.87
N VAL A 53 6.78 -8.07 17.17
CA VAL A 53 6.53 -7.00 16.20
C VAL A 53 7.76 -6.16 15.89
N SER A 54 8.95 -6.56 16.36
CA SER A 54 10.19 -5.77 16.23
C SER A 54 10.58 -5.45 14.78
N THR A 55 10.11 -6.24 13.82
CA THR A 55 10.44 -6.10 12.38
C THR A 55 9.30 -5.55 11.53
N TRP A 56 8.15 -5.24 12.15
CA TRP A 56 6.90 -4.96 11.45
C TRP A 56 6.75 -3.50 11.05
N VAL A 57 5.79 -3.26 10.15
CA VAL A 57 5.50 -1.92 9.65
C VAL A 57 4.75 -1.14 10.72
N THR A 58 5.20 0.08 11.00
CA THR A 58 4.46 0.97 11.90
C THR A 58 3.32 1.67 11.15
N PRO A 59 2.22 2.04 11.84
CA PRO A 59 1.20 2.90 11.24
C PRO A 59 1.79 4.19 10.64
N GLN A 60 2.83 4.75 11.26
CA GLN A 60 3.52 5.95 10.80
C GLN A 60 4.20 5.75 9.43
N ASP A 61 4.81 4.59 9.17
CA ASP A 61 5.39 4.28 7.86
C ASP A 61 4.32 4.26 6.77
N MET A 62 3.16 3.66 7.07
CA MET A 62 2.01 3.65 6.17
C MET A 62 1.49 5.07 5.90
N VAL A 63 1.42 5.92 6.92
CA VAL A 63 0.98 7.33 6.78
C VAL A 63 1.94 8.10 5.87
N LYS A 64 3.25 8.00 6.07
CA LYS A 64 4.24 8.67 5.21
C LYS A 64 4.09 8.25 3.75
N ALA A 65 3.96 6.95 3.51
CA ALA A 65 3.77 6.43 2.16
C ALA A 65 2.43 6.87 1.54
N ALA A 66 1.34 6.85 2.31
CA ALA A 66 0.03 7.28 1.86
C ALA A 66 0.00 8.78 1.50
N VAL A 67 0.61 9.64 2.33
CA VAL A 67 0.72 11.07 2.05
C VAL A 67 1.53 11.31 0.77
N HIS A 68 2.63 10.59 0.58
CA HIS A 68 3.42 10.71 -0.66
C HIS A 68 2.59 10.33 -1.91
N LEU A 69 1.87 9.20 -1.86
CA LEU A 69 1.03 8.73 -2.96
C LEU A 69 -0.16 9.66 -3.23
N ALA A 70 -0.76 10.23 -2.19
CA ALA A 70 -1.86 11.19 -2.32
C ALA A 70 -1.44 12.50 -2.99
N ASN A 71 -0.14 12.83 -2.97
CA ASN A 71 0.42 13.99 -3.68
C ASN A 71 0.85 13.68 -5.13
N GLN A 72 0.64 12.45 -5.62
CA GLN A 72 0.93 12.11 -7.01
C GLN A 72 -0.20 12.53 -7.94
N ASP A 73 0.17 12.83 -9.18
CA ASP A 73 -0.75 13.00 -10.31
C ASP A 73 -0.41 12.00 -11.44
N ALA A 74 -1.12 12.07 -12.56
CA ALA A 74 -0.90 11.13 -13.66
C ALA A 74 0.49 11.26 -14.32
N LYS A 75 1.26 12.32 -14.04
CA LYS A 75 2.64 12.50 -14.54
C LYS A 75 3.70 11.97 -13.56
N GLY A 76 3.32 11.81 -12.29
CA GLY A 76 4.14 11.19 -11.26
C GLY A 76 4.01 9.68 -11.24
N LEU A 77 4.02 9.09 -10.05
CA LEU A 77 3.82 7.67 -9.84
C LEU A 77 2.33 7.30 -9.97
N THR A 78 1.98 6.45 -10.94
CA THR A 78 0.63 5.92 -11.16
C THR A 78 0.69 4.48 -11.68
N GLY A 79 -0.37 3.70 -11.48
CA GLY A 79 -0.48 2.30 -11.90
C GLY A 79 0.45 1.34 -11.16
N ALA A 80 1.01 1.76 -10.02
CA ALA A 80 2.02 1.01 -9.29
C ALA A 80 1.44 0.31 -8.05
N THR A 81 2.01 -0.85 -7.73
CA THR A 81 1.86 -1.52 -6.44
C THR A 81 3.15 -1.33 -5.66
N VAL A 82 3.09 -0.58 -4.56
CA VAL A 82 4.27 -0.25 -3.76
C VAL A 82 4.10 -0.66 -2.31
N THR A 83 5.22 -0.94 -1.67
CA THR A 83 5.26 -1.14 -0.22
C THR A 83 5.56 0.16 0.53
N ALA A 84 5.04 0.28 1.76
CA ALA A 84 5.38 1.41 2.62
C ALA A 84 6.90 1.50 2.86
N GLU A 85 7.57 0.36 3.07
CA GLU A 85 9.02 0.33 3.24
C GLU A 85 9.79 0.79 2.00
N GLU A 86 9.34 0.42 0.79
CA GLU A 86 9.95 0.92 -0.45
C GLU A 86 9.82 2.43 -0.56
N ILE A 87 8.63 2.98 -0.31
CA ILE A 87 8.39 4.43 -0.43
C ILE A 87 9.18 5.20 0.63
N VAL A 88 9.08 4.79 1.89
CA VAL A 88 9.76 5.48 3.01
C VAL A 88 11.29 5.40 2.86
N LYS A 89 11.85 4.24 2.50
CA LYS A 89 13.31 4.10 2.33
C LYS A 89 13.83 4.77 1.07
N ARG A 90 13.17 4.60 -0.08
CA ARG A 90 13.67 5.17 -1.35
C ARG A 90 13.61 6.69 -1.35
N LEU A 91 12.64 7.27 -0.65
CA LEU A 91 12.41 8.70 -0.63
C LEU A 91 12.92 9.39 0.64
N SER A 92 13.55 8.64 1.55
CA SER A 92 14.12 9.16 2.81
C SER A 92 13.09 9.95 3.65
N LEU A 93 11.85 9.43 3.74
CA LEU A 93 10.72 10.07 4.43
C LEU A 93 10.66 9.78 5.93
#